data_AF-A0A1T4RCI2-F1
#
_entry.id   AF-A0A1T4RCI2-F1
#
_cell.length_a   1.000
_cell.length_b   1.000
_cell.length_c   1.000
_cell.angle_alpha   90.00
_cell.angle_beta   90.00
_cell.angle_gamma   90.00
#
_symmetry.space_group_name_H-M   'P 1'
#
loop_
_entity.id
_entity.type
_entity.pdbx_description
1 polymer ?
#
loop_
_entity_poly.entity_id
_entity_poly.type
_entity_poly.pdbx_seq_one_letter_code
_entity_poly.pdbx_strand_id
1 'polypeptide(L)'
;MQEQSKPAQRSGIEEVWRFFSSMKLALFVLLILAVASVVGTLLPQDPQTRQPVYDIYHSFWYRGLLGLLSMNLLICSLERIKLIRKALGEPNTKISEAFVKNLKLAGTVRHKASLAETEKVWVEALAAKGYRVFADENEGKKILAADRGRFGVLGSFITHLSFLVIVLGAIYGNFTGFETYLAGVEGQTISMLSLPDIKNFDPEENFSIRINRAWEEGSTSTPGMVKDWYSDLSVIENGKEVFRKRIEVNDPLKWKGVKFYQSSFQAGLPALNFTIEDEKGQKREVTGLEGEVLPLDNNLYLNIQGYVPQFDPNQPQNPQAPNGKPAVLYQVFKNNQQIAYSYQYIGQAAQVENYKVTANGIKTVNMTGLSVRRDPGVPIVWAGSILMVVGIFLSFMLQHRKIWVVLKQAGNTIIAEYGAQVDKNKLGLEQDLDEILTAVQERG
;
A
#
# COMPACT_ATOMS: atom_id res chain seq x y z
N MET A 1 55.28 -32.56 -11.59
CA MET A 1 54.89 -31.29 -12.23
C MET A 1 53.39 -31.15 -12.08
N GLN A 2 52.94 -30.19 -11.25
CA GLN A 2 51.53 -29.88 -11.06
C GLN A 2 51.05 -29.05 -12.25
N GLU A 3 50.08 -29.58 -12.98
CA GLU A 3 49.38 -28.86 -14.04
C GLU A 3 48.41 -27.87 -13.38
N GLN A 4 48.81 -26.60 -13.30
CA GLN A 4 47.94 -25.51 -12.86
C GLN A 4 46.85 -25.31 -13.92
N SER A 5 45.62 -25.74 -13.59
CA SER A 5 44.43 -25.41 -14.38
C SER A 5 44.24 -23.89 -14.43
N LYS A 6 44.35 -23.31 -15.63
CA LYS A 6 44.00 -21.90 -15.88
C LYS A 6 42.54 -21.64 -15.47
N PRO A 7 42.22 -20.55 -14.75
CA PRO A 7 40.83 -20.20 -14.48
C PRO A 7 40.14 -19.85 -15.80
N ALA A 8 39.01 -20.49 -16.07
CA ALA A 8 38.20 -20.24 -17.26
C ALA A 8 37.86 -18.74 -17.41
N GLN A 9 38.01 -18.21 -18.61
CA GLN A 9 37.67 -16.83 -18.96
C GLN A 9 36.15 -16.66 -18.81
N ARG A 10 35.73 -15.80 -17.86
CA ARG A 10 34.32 -15.67 -17.45
C ARG A 10 33.54 -14.81 -18.42
N SER A 11 32.26 -15.14 -18.62
CA SER A 11 31.35 -14.35 -19.46
C SER A 11 30.93 -13.07 -18.74
N GLY A 12 30.79 -11.94 -19.47
CA GLY A 12 30.34 -10.67 -18.88
C GLY A 12 28.96 -10.77 -18.19
N ILE A 13 28.12 -11.71 -18.62
CA ILE A 13 26.82 -11.99 -17.98
C ILE A 13 27.00 -12.53 -16.55
N GLU A 14 28.01 -13.37 -16.31
CA GLU A 14 28.28 -13.93 -14.99
C GLU A 14 28.77 -12.85 -14.01
N GLU A 15 29.51 -11.87 -14.50
CA GLU A 15 29.97 -10.75 -13.69
C GLU A 15 28.83 -9.83 -13.28
N VAL A 16 27.94 -9.50 -14.23
CA VAL A 16 26.71 -8.74 -13.95
C VAL A 16 25.84 -9.49 -12.96
N TRP A 17 25.61 -10.78 -13.18
CA TRP A 17 24.82 -11.62 -12.27
C TRP A 17 25.41 -11.62 -10.85
N ARG A 18 26.73 -11.79 -10.72
CA ARG A 18 27.44 -11.76 -9.43
C ARG A 18 27.37 -10.41 -8.73
N PHE A 19 27.40 -9.32 -9.51
CA PHE A 19 27.24 -7.97 -8.96
C PHE A 19 25.86 -7.84 -8.29
N PHE A 20 24.79 -8.25 -8.99
CA PHE A 20 23.45 -8.20 -8.45
C PHE A 20 23.14 -9.27 -7.39
N SER A 21 23.89 -10.37 -7.30
CA SER A 21 23.76 -11.34 -6.19
C SER A 21 24.59 -10.98 -4.94
N SER A 22 25.25 -9.81 -4.92
CA SER A 22 26.08 -9.39 -3.79
C SER A 22 25.26 -8.93 -2.59
N MET A 23 25.42 -9.61 -1.44
CA MET A 23 24.90 -9.16 -0.14
C MET A 23 25.48 -7.80 0.28
N LYS A 24 26.73 -7.50 -0.10
CA LYS A 24 27.38 -6.22 0.24
C LYS A 24 26.70 -5.05 -0.47
N LEU A 25 26.32 -5.26 -1.73
CA LEU A 25 25.57 -4.26 -2.50
C LEU A 25 24.23 -3.98 -1.82
N ALA A 26 23.49 -5.02 -1.44
CA ALA A 26 22.21 -4.90 -0.75
C ALA A 26 22.32 -4.05 0.53
N LEU A 27 23.29 -4.38 1.40
CA LEU A 27 23.51 -3.66 2.66
C LEU A 27 23.88 -2.20 2.44
N PHE A 28 24.73 -1.91 1.44
CA PHE A 28 25.13 -0.54 1.12
C PHE A 28 23.97 0.29 0.57
N VAL A 29 23.20 -0.25 -0.37
CA VAL A 29 22.02 0.42 -0.94
C VAL A 29 20.97 0.66 0.14
N LEU A 30 20.73 -0.33 1.02
CA LEU A 30 19.80 -0.19 2.13
C LEU A 30 20.23 0.89 3.12
N LEU A 31 21.52 1.00 3.43
CA LEU A 31 22.05 2.06 4.29
C LEU A 31 21.82 3.45 3.69
N ILE A 32 22.09 3.63 2.39
CA ILE A 32 21.84 4.90 1.70
C ILE A 32 20.35 5.24 1.73
N LEU A 33 19.47 4.29 1.39
CA LEU A 33 18.02 4.49 1.44
C LEU A 33 17.54 4.84 2.86
N ALA A 34 18.10 4.20 3.89
CA ALA A 34 17.76 4.50 5.28
C ALA A 34 18.15 5.94 5.66
N VAL A 35 19.39 6.35 5.37
CA VAL A 35 19.86 7.72 5.62
C VAL A 35 19.02 8.73 4.87
N ALA A 36 18.74 8.49 3.59
CA ALA A 36 17.87 9.33 2.77
C ALA A 36 16.47 9.47 3.36
N SER A 37 15.89 8.37 3.85
CA SER A 37 14.54 8.36 4.43
C SER A 37 14.50 9.10 5.77
N VAL A 38 15.55 9.00 6.59
CA VAL A 38 15.68 9.79 7.83
C VAL A 38 15.73 11.29 7.49
N VAL A 39 16.57 11.69 6.54
CA VAL A 39 16.67 13.09 6.10
C VAL A 39 15.32 13.58 5.55
N GLY A 40 14.67 12.79 4.69
CA GLY A 40 13.36 13.13 4.12
C GLY A 40 12.24 13.21 5.16
N THR A 41 12.38 12.51 6.30
CA THR A 41 11.40 12.60 7.40
C THR A 41 11.63 13.84 8.26
N LEU A 42 12.88 14.27 8.43
CA LEU A 42 13.23 15.44 9.24
C LEU A 42 13.02 16.77 8.51
N LEU A 43 12.98 16.76 7.18
CA LEU A 43 12.77 17.95 6.35
C LEU A 43 11.28 18.08 5.94
N PRO A 44 10.67 19.28 6.02
CA PRO A 44 9.30 19.51 5.58
C PRO A 44 9.14 19.12 4.11
N GLN A 45 8.36 18.08 3.81
CA GLN A 45 8.08 17.67 2.43
C GLN A 45 6.95 18.56 1.88
N ASP A 46 7.28 19.71 1.31
CA ASP A 46 6.30 20.58 0.62
C ASP A 46 6.48 20.49 -0.90
N PRO A 47 5.54 19.83 -1.63
CA PRO A 47 5.56 19.71 -3.08
C PRO A 47 5.56 21.06 -3.81
N GLN A 48 5.07 22.14 -3.18
CA GLN A 48 5.01 23.48 -3.77
C GLN A 48 6.37 24.19 -3.75
N THR A 49 7.23 23.84 -2.79
CA THR A 49 8.61 24.35 -2.75
C THR A 49 9.48 23.59 -3.74
N ARG A 50 9.80 24.21 -4.88
CA ARG A 50 10.64 23.65 -5.96
C ARG A 50 12.11 23.38 -5.60
N GLN A 51 12.47 23.14 -4.33
CA GLN A 51 13.82 22.71 -4.01
C GLN A 51 13.93 21.17 -3.98
N PRO A 52 14.93 20.58 -4.66
CA PRO A 52 15.05 19.12 -4.82
C PRO A 52 15.28 18.36 -3.50
N VAL A 53 15.55 19.06 -2.39
CA VAL A 53 15.74 18.46 -1.07
C VAL A 53 14.40 18.17 -0.35
N TYR A 54 13.30 18.81 -0.77
CA TYR A 54 11.97 18.66 -0.15
C TYR A 54 11.07 17.63 -0.86
N ASP A 55 11.60 16.91 -1.85
CA ASP A 55 10.90 15.80 -2.52
C ASP A 55 11.86 14.61 -2.81
N ILE A 56 12.41 14.05 -1.73
CA ILE A 56 13.39 12.97 -1.82
C ILE A 56 12.75 11.69 -2.38
N TYR A 57 11.51 11.38 -1.97
CA TYR A 57 10.86 10.11 -2.31
C TYR A 57 10.52 9.98 -3.80
N HIS A 58 10.22 11.08 -4.49
CA HIS A 58 9.93 11.07 -5.93
C HIS A 58 11.16 11.36 -6.80
N SER A 59 12.30 11.68 -6.18
CA SER A 59 13.55 11.93 -6.88
C SER A 59 14.01 10.70 -7.70
N PHE A 60 14.66 10.95 -8.84
CA PHE A 60 15.11 9.88 -9.73
C PHE A 60 16.14 8.95 -9.06
N TRP A 61 17.03 9.51 -8.22
CA TRP A 61 18.10 8.76 -7.58
C TRP A 61 17.55 7.83 -6.48
N TYR A 62 16.56 8.27 -5.71
CA TYR A 62 15.94 7.45 -4.67
C TYR A 62 15.19 6.27 -5.31
N ARG A 63 14.41 6.54 -6.36
CA ARG A 63 13.74 5.49 -7.16
C ARG A 63 14.73 4.56 -7.85
N GLY A 64 15.85 5.09 -8.33
CA GLY A 64 16.96 4.30 -8.90
C GLY A 64 17.56 3.33 -7.87
N LEU A 65 17.82 3.78 -6.65
CA LEU A 65 18.30 2.93 -5.55
C LEU A 65 17.27 1.87 -5.16
N LEU A 66 15.98 2.21 -5.13
CA LEU A 66 14.91 1.26 -4.87
C LEU A 66 14.82 0.19 -5.98
N GLY A 67 14.97 0.59 -7.24
CA GLY A 67 15.04 -0.32 -8.38
C GLY A 67 16.26 -1.25 -8.31
N LEU A 68 17.43 -0.70 -7.96
CA LEU A 68 18.67 -1.46 -7.76
C LEU A 68 18.52 -2.50 -6.64
N LEU A 69 17.95 -2.11 -5.49
CA LEU A 69 17.65 -3.02 -4.39
C LEU A 69 16.66 -4.11 -4.82
N SER A 70 15.61 -3.75 -5.55
CA SER A 70 14.60 -4.71 -6.03
C SER A 70 15.22 -5.75 -6.98
N MET A 71 16.07 -5.32 -7.91
CA MET A 71 16.79 -6.23 -8.81
C MET A 71 17.75 -7.15 -8.06
N ASN A 72 18.48 -6.62 -7.08
CA ASN A 72 19.36 -7.39 -6.22
C ASN A 72 18.59 -8.47 -5.43
N LEU A 73 17.46 -8.11 -4.81
CA LEU A 73 16.61 -9.05 -4.08
C LEU A 73 16.03 -10.13 -4.99
N LEU A 74 15.63 -9.77 -6.21
CA LEU A 74 15.15 -10.72 -7.20
C LEU A 74 16.22 -11.77 -7.53
N ILE A 75 17.42 -11.33 -7.90
CA ILE A 75 18.52 -12.22 -8.30
C ILE A 75 18.98 -13.09 -7.11
N CYS A 76 19.16 -12.50 -5.92
CA CYS A 76 19.47 -13.25 -4.69
C CYS A 76 18.40 -14.32 -4.39
N SER A 77 17.13 -14.02 -4.62
CA SER A 77 16.03 -14.96 -4.39
C SER A 77 16.06 -16.12 -5.39
N LEU A 78 16.37 -15.85 -6.67
CA LEU A 78 16.49 -16.88 -7.71
C LEU A 78 17.63 -17.86 -7.42
N GLU A 79 18.80 -17.39 -6.99
CA GLU A 79 19.92 -18.26 -6.61
C GLU A 79 19.55 -19.19 -5.44
N ARG A 80 18.72 -18.72 -4.53
CA ARG A 80 18.32 -19.44 -3.32
C ARG A 80 17.36 -20.60 -3.58
N ILE A 81 16.69 -20.64 -4.74
CA ILE A 81 15.71 -21.70 -5.09
C ILE A 81 16.36 -23.09 -5.03
N LYS A 82 17.59 -23.24 -5.53
CA LYS A 82 18.30 -24.54 -5.52
C LYS A 82 18.59 -25.01 -4.08
N LEU A 83 19.00 -24.09 -3.21
CA LEU A 83 19.27 -24.38 -1.81
C LEU A 83 17.99 -24.76 -1.06
N ILE A 84 16.88 -24.05 -1.32
CA ILE A 84 15.56 -24.35 -0.75
C ILE A 84 15.11 -25.75 -1.17
N ARG A 85 15.21 -26.09 -2.46
CA ARG A 85 14.85 -27.43 -2.95
C ARG A 85 15.65 -28.53 -2.25
N LYS A 86 16.96 -28.33 -2.09
CA LYS A 86 17.82 -29.26 -1.36
C LYS A 86 17.46 -29.35 0.14
N ALA A 87 17.12 -28.23 0.77
CA ALA A 87 16.80 -28.17 2.19
C ALA A 87 15.41 -28.74 2.52
N LEU A 88 14.44 -28.67 1.60
CA LEU A 88 13.10 -29.25 1.80
C LEU A 88 13.05 -30.77 1.56
N GLY A 89 14.07 -31.31 0.88
CA GLY A 89 14.24 -32.74 0.65
C GLY A 89 14.54 -33.53 1.92
N GLU A 90 14.81 -34.81 1.76
CA GLU A 90 15.15 -35.72 2.86
C GLU A 90 16.58 -35.43 3.38
N PRO A 91 16.80 -35.55 4.70
CA PRO A 91 18.15 -35.45 5.25
C PRO A 91 19.02 -36.60 4.73
N ASN A 92 20.28 -36.30 4.41
CA ASN A 92 21.19 -37.30 3.85
C ASN A 92 21.48 -38.40 4.89
N THR A 93 21.14 -39.64 4.56
CA THR A 93 21.45 -40.85 5.34
C THR A 93 22.82 -41.44 4.99
N LYS A 94 23.39 -41.08 3.83
CA LYS A 94 24.70 -41.53 3.37
C LYS A 94 25.80 -40.60 3.87
N ILE A 95 26.06 -40.66 5.17
CA ILE A 95 27.07 -39.86 5.87
C ILE A 95 28.15 -40.75 6.51
N SER A 96 29.35 -40.21 6.70
CA SER A 96 30.44 -40.91 7.37
C SER A 96 30.47 -40.64 8.88
N GLU A 97 31.04 -41.54 9.68
CA GLU A 97 31.26 -41.31 11.12
C GLU A 97 32.09 -40.04 11.37
N ALA A 98 33.09 -39.79 10.53
CA ALA A 98 33.92 -38.59 10.61
C ALA A 98 33.10 -37.31 10.46
N PHE A 99 32.06 -37.31 9.61
CA PHE A 99 31.15 -36.17 9.48
C PHE A 99 30.43 -35.89 10.80
N VAL A 100 29.88 -36.92 11.44
CA VAL A 100 29.12 -36.78 12.71
C VAL A 100 30.02 -36.25 13.83
N LYS A 101 31.24 -36.78 13.96
CA LYS A 101 32.22 -36.36 14.98
C LYS A 101 32.69 -34.92 14.82
N ASN A 102 32.70 -34.41 13.59
CA ASN A 102 33.12 -33.05 13.28
C ASN A 102 32.00 -32.02 13.46
N LEU A 103 30.78 -32.43 13.80
CA LEU A 103 29.70 -31.51 14.13
C LEU A 103 29.97 -30.84 15.49
N LYS A 104 29.59 -29.56 15.61
CA LYS A 104 29.82 -28.78 16.83
C LYS A 104 29.05 -29.32 18.05
N LEU A 105 27.94 -30.00 17.81
CA LEU A 105 27.14 -30.67 18.81
C LEU A 105 27.20 -32.15 18.51
N ALA A 106 28.18 -32.85 19.08
CA ALA A 106 28.40 -34.26 18.84
C ALA A 106 28.79 -34.98 20.13
N GLY A 107 28.51 -36.26 20.20
CA GLY A 107 28.84 -37.08 21.36
C GLY A 107 28.60 -38.56 21.12
N THR A 108 28.71 -39.34 22.19
CA THR A 108 28.60 -40.79 22.11
C THR A 108 27.90 -41.34 23.35
N VAL A 109 26.92 -42.21 23.14
CA VAL A 109 26.21 -42.94 24.19
C VAL A 109 26.43 -44.44 23.98
N ARG A 110 26.46 -45.22 25.07
CA ARG A 110 26.58 -46.68 25.02
C ARG A 110 25.32 -47.31 25.61
N HIS A 111 24.76 -48.29 24.90
CA HIS A 111 23.58 -49.04 25.31
C HIS A 111 23.92 -50.52 25.53
N LYS A 112 23.26 -51.14 26.51
CA LYS A 112 23.36 -52.58 26.81
C LYS A 112 22.15 -53.34 26.26
N ALA A 113 21.72 -52.98 25.05
CA ALA A 113 20.59 -53.56 24.35
C ALA A 113 21.01 -54.05 22.96
N SER A 114 20.13 -54.77 22.26
CA SER A 114 20.36 -55.14 20.86
C SER A 114 20.36 -53.90 19.94
N LEU A 115 20.91 -54.04 18.74
CA LEU A 115 20.92 -52.96 17.74
C LEU A 115 19.50 -52.50 17.38
N ALA A 116 18.56 -53.43 17.25
CA ALA A 116 17.17 -53.15 16.92
C ALA A 116 16.42 -52.43 18.06
N GLU A 117 16.66 -52.82 19.32
CA GLU A 117 16.08 -52.12 20.47
C GLU A 117 16.64 -50.71 20.60
N THR A 118 17.96 -50.55 20.43
CA THR A 118 18.62 -49.24 20.50
C THR A 118 18.09 -48.30 19.41
N GLU A 119 17.97 -48.79 18.18
CA GLU A 119 17.37 -48.05 17.07
C GLU A 119 15.94 -47.61 17.39
N LYS A 120 15.10 -48.52 17.89
CA LYS A 120 13.72 -48.22 18.26
C LYS A 120 13.65 -47.12 19.32
N VAL A 121 14.48 -47.18 20.37
CA VAL A 121 14.55 -46.16 21.42
C VAL A 121 14.92 -44.79 20.85
N TRP A 122 15.93 -44.72 19.97
CA TRP A 122 16.33 -43.47 19.31
C TRP A 122 15.23 -42.91 18.40
N VAL A 123 14.61 -43.75 17.57
CA VAL A 123 13.52 -43.35 16.68
C VAL A 123 12.35 -42.79 17.48
N GLU A 124 11.94 -43.45 18.56
CA GLU A 124 10.85 -43.01 19.43
C GLU A 124 11.18 -41.71 20.15
N ALA A 125 12.40 -41.55 20.67
CA ALA A 125 12.81 -40.32 21.35
C ALA A 125 12.85 -39.11 20.40
N LEU A 126 13.38 -39.30 19.19
CA LEU A 126 13.39 -38.27 18.14
C LEU A 126 11.97 -37.91 17.68
N ALA A 127 11.13 -38.92 17.44
CA ALA A 127 9.74 -38.72 17.03
C ALA A 127 8.89 -38.02 18.11
N ALA A 128 9.14 -38.32 19.40
CA ALA A 128 8.47 -37.64 20.52
C ALA A 128 8.75 -36.13 20.56
N LYS A 129 9.90 -35.69 20.03
CA LYS A 129 10.24 -34.26 19.83
C LYS A 129 9.78 -33.70 18.48
N GLY A 130 8.99 -34.46 17.71
CA GLY A 130 8.45 -34.02 16.43
C GLY A 130 9.47 -34.00 15.29
N TYR A 131 10.57 -34.74 15.40
CA TYR A 131 11.48 -34.96 14.28
C TYR A 131 10.94 -36.05 13.37
N ARG A 132 11.13 -35.86 12.06
CA ARG A 132 10.94 -36.93 11.08
C ARG A 132 12.23 -37.73 11.05
N VAL A 133 12.13 -39.05 11.16
CA VAL A 133 13.30 -39.94 11.25
C VAL A 133 13.38 -40.81 10.01
N PHE A 134 14.56 -40.87 9.43
CA PHE A 134 14.91 -41.68 8.28
C PHE A 134 16.02 -42.63 8.71
N ALA A 135 15.91 -43.90 8.38
CA ALA A 135 16.89 -44.92 8.73
C ALA A 135 17.46 -45.54 7.44
N ASP A 136 18.75 -45.79 7.43
CA ASP A 136 19.45 -46.48 6.36
C ASP A 136 20.53 -47.39 6.96
N GLU A 137 20.94 -48.41 6.23
CA GLU A 137 21.96 -49.35 6.66
C GLU A 137 23.16 -49.28 5.72
N ASN A 138 24.34 -49.06 6.29
CA ASN A 138 25.57 -48.87 5.51
C ASN A 138 26.73 -49.61 6.19
N GLU A 139 27.35 -50.55 5.47
CA GLU A 139 28.52 -51.30 5.94
C GLU A 139 28.34 -51.95 7.34
N GLY A 140 27.16 -52.50 7.62
CA GLY A 140 26.84 -53.13 8.92
C GLY A 140 26.59 -52.16 10.07
N LYS A 141 26.39 -50.87 9.77
CA LYS A 141 26.00 -49.83 10.72
C LYS A 141 24.62 -49.30 10.37
N LYS A 142 23.83 -48.97 11.38
CA LYS A 142 22.56 -48.27 11.16
C LYS A 142 22.74 -46.77 11.32
N ILE A 143 22.31 -46.01 10.32
CA ILE A 143 22.37 -44.55 10.32
C ILE A 143 20.96 -44.01 10.38
N LEU A 144 20.69 -43.23 11.42
CA LEU A 144 19.47 -42.46 11.57
C LEU A 144 19.76 -41.00 11.19
N ALA A 145 18.95 -40.43 10.32
CA ALA A 145 18.93 -39.02 10.00
C ALA A 145 17.56 -38.46 10.36
N ALA A 146 17.53 -37.40 11.16
CA ALA A 146 16.31 -36.83 11.67
C ALA A 146 16.28 -35.32 11.43
N ASP A 147 15.12 -34.77 11.02
CA ASP A 147 14.96 -33.34 10.81
C ASP A 147 13.63 -32.79 11.31
N ARG A 148 13.64 -31.50 11.66
CA ARG A 148 12.46 -30.74 12.10
C ARG A 148 12.54 -29.30 11.60
N GLY A 149 11.40 -28.70 11.30
CA GLY A 149 11.33 -27.28 10.95
C GLY A 149 11.86 -26.91 9.56
N ARG A 150 11.93 -27.85 8.61
CA ARG A 150 12.47 -27.63 7.24
C ARG A 150 11.87 -26.43 6.50
N PHE A 151 10.59 -26.12 6.73
CA PHE A 151 9.89 -25.00 6.09
C PHE A 151 10.42 -23.62 6.54
N GLY A 152 11.19 -23.55 7.62
CA GLY A 152 11.90 -22.34 8.03
C GLY A 152 12.82 -21.76 6.95
N VAL A 153 13.35 -22.63 6.07
CA VAL A 153 14.19 -22.19 4.95
C VAL A 153 13.42 -21.29 3.97
N LEU A 154 12.10 -21.43 3.88
CA LEU A 154 11.24 -20.61 3.02
C LEU A 154 11.04 -19.21 3.57
N GLY A 155 11.22 -18.98 4.87
CA GLY A 155 10.91 -17.70 5.51
C GLY A 155 11.61 -16.52 4.83
N SER A 156 12.94 -16.56 4.72
CA SER A 156 13.72 -15.49 4.08
C SER A 156 13.37 -15.31 2.59
N PHE A 157 13.00 -16.39 1.90
CA PHE A 157 12.57 -16.31 0.51
C PHE A 157 11.22 -15.62 0.37
N ILE A 158 10.26 -15.96 1.24
CA ILE A 158 8.95 -15.33 1.30
C ILE A 158 9.09 -13.84 1.66
N THR A 159 9.96 -13.50 2.61
CA THR A 159 10.28 -12.10 2.97
C THR A 159 10.78 -11.30 1.77
N HIS A 160 11.69 -11.84 0.96
CA HIS A 160 12.17 -11.14 -0.24
C HIS A 160 11.05 -11.00 -1.29
N LEU A 161 10.29 -12.07 -1.53
CA LEU A 161 9.18 -12.06 -2.47
C LEU A 161 8.11 -11.04 -2.04
N SER A 162 7.80 -10.94 -0.74
CA SER A 162 6.84 -9.96 -0.23
C SER A 162 7.23 -8.53 -0.53
N PHE A 163 8.51 -8.19 -0.41
CA PHE A 163 9.00 -6.85 -0.75
C PHE A 163 8.76 -6.55 -2.23
N LEU A 164 9.07 -7.50 -3.12
CA LEU A 164 8.82 -7.36 -4.55
C LEU A 164 7.32 -7.20 -4.87
N VAL A 165 6.45 -7.97 -4.19
CA VAL A 165 4.99 -7.83 -4.33
C VAL A 165 4.50 -6.45 -3.89
N ILE A 166 5.01 -5.91 -2.78
CA ILE A 166 4.68 -4.55 -2.31
C ILE A 166 5.09 -3.51 -3.38
N VAL A 167 6.33 -3.59 -3.88
CA VAL A 167 6.83 -2.67 -4.91
C VAL A 167 5.99 -2.76 -6.18
N LEU A 168 5.67 -3.97 -6.64
CA LEU A 168 4.80 -4.17 -7.82
C LEU A 168 3.39 -3.62 -7.60
N GLY A 169 2.81 -3.80 -6.40
CA GLY A 169 1.52 -3.23 -6.04
C GLY A 169 1.52 -1.70 -6.07
N ALA A 170 2.57 -1.07 -5.52
CA ALA A 170 2.72 0.38 -5.54
C ALA A 170 2.90 0.92 -6.97
N ILE A 171 3.73 0.26 -7.79
CA ILE A 171 3.91 0.60 -9.21
C ILE A 171 2.58 0.48 -9.94
N TYR A 172 1.87 -0.64 -9.78
CA TYR A 172 0.58 -0.86 -10.42
C TYR A 172 -0.45 0.21 -10.03
N GLY A 173 -0.57 0.51 -8.72
CA GLY A 173 -1.44 1.57 -8.21
C GLY A 173 -1.10 2.94 -8.78
N ASN A 174 0.19 3.28 -8.90
CA ASN A 174 0.63 4.56 -9.47
C ASN A 174 0.33 4.69 -10.98
N PHE A 175 0.42 3.60 -11.75
CA PHE A 175 0.17 3.65 -13.20
C PHE A 175 -1.31 3.56 -13.56
N THR A 176 -2.12 2.87 -12.76
CA THR A 176 -3.54 2.60 -13.09
C THR A 176 -4.52 3.39 -12.23
N GLY A 177 -4.07 3.90 -11.08
CA GLY A 177 -4.83 4.76 -10.20
C GLY A 177 -4.72 6.25 -10.56
N PHE A 178 -5.40 7.06 -9.76
CA PHE A 178 -5.31 8.53 -9.80
C PHE A 178 -5.65 9.11 -8.44
N GLU A 179 -5.20 10.34 -8.20
CA GLU A 179 -5.58 11.17 -7.08
C GLU A 179 -5.86 12.59 -7.61
N THR A 180 -7.01 13.13 -7.24
CA THR A 180 -7.44 14.48 -7.62
C THR A 180 -8.22 15.12 -6.48
N TYR A 181 -8.48 16.41 -6.60
CA TYR A 181 -9.20 17.20 -5.61
C TYR A 181 -10.52 17.70 -6.19
N LEU A 182 -11.60 17.48 -5.46
CA LEU A 182 -12.93 17.98 -5.78
C LEU A 182 -13.33 18.97 -4.69
N ALA A 183 -13.56 20.23 -5.05
CA ALA A 183 -14.23 21.19 -4.18
C ALA A 183 -15.61 21.50 -4.74
N GLY A 184 -16.60 21.60 -3.87
CA GLY A 184 -17.93 22.03 -4.27
C GLY A 184 -18.80 22.50 -3.11
N VAL A 185 -19.81 23.29 -3.46
CA VAL A 185 -20.78 23.84 -2.51
C VAL A 185 -22.01 22.95 -2.36
N GLU A 186 -22.76 23.15 -1.28
CA GLU A 186 -24.05 22.49 -1.07
C GLU A 186 -25.00 22.69 -2.26
N GLY A 187 -25.59 21.59 -2.73
CA GLY A 187 -26.49 21.53 -3.89
C GLY A 187 -25.78 21.23 -5.23
N GLN A 188 -24.46 21.43 -5.31
CA GLN A 188 -23.71 21.21 -6.54
C GLN A 188 -23.61 19.72 -6.88
N THR A 189 -23.67 19.40 -8.17
CA THR A 189 -23.44 18.04 -8.69
C THR A 189 -22.28 18.10 -9.67
N ILE A 190 -21.22 17.34 -9.38
CA ILE A 190 -19.95 17.37 -10.10
C ILE A 190 -19.74 16.01 -10.77
N SER A 191 -19.53 16.02 -12.08
CA SER A 191 -19.24 14.81 -12.87
C SER A 191 -17.81 14.34 -12.62
N MET A 192 -17.59 13.03 -12.52
CA MET A 192 -16.24 12.50 -12.44
C MET A 192 -15.40 12.95 -13.65
N LEU A 193 -15.95 12.87 -14.86
CA LEU A 193 -15.24 13.29 -16.08
C LEU A 193 -14.87 14.78 -16.14
N SER A 194 -15.42 15.63 -15.26
CA SER A 194 -15.01 17.05 -15.17
C SER A 194 -13.82 17.30 -14.24
N LEU A 195 -13.40 16.32 -13.44
CA LEU A 195 -12.29 16.50 -12.51
C LEU A 195 -10.95 16.49 -13.25
N PRO A 196 -9.99 17.34 -12.83
CA PRO A 196 -8.65 17.34 -13.41
C PRO A 196 -7.91 16.04 -13.07
N ASP A 197 -6.93 15.70 -13.90
CA ASP A 197 -5.97 14.60 -13.65
C ASP A 197 -6.56 13.20 -13.46
N ILE A 198 -7.83 12.99 -13.81
CA ILE A 198 -8.40 11.64 -13.90
C ILE A 198 -7.78 10.91 -15.10
N LYS A 199 -7.13 9.78 -14.80
CA LYS A 199 -6.50 8.89 -15.79
C LYS A 199 -7.15 7.50 -15.67
N ASN A 200 -7.17 6.77 -16.78
CA ASN A 200 -7.64 5.37 -16.84
C ASN A 200 -9.05 5.15 -16.23
N PHE A 201 -9.91 6.15 -16.30
CA PHE A 201 -11.30 6.05 -15.88
C PHE A 201 -12.17 5.87 -17.12
N ASP A 202 -12.93 4.79 -17.15
CA ASP A 202 -13.80 4.46 -18.27
C ASP A 202 -14.96 5.46 -18.35
N PRO A 203 -15.13 6.20 -19.46
CA PRO A 203 -16.28 7.08 -19.64
C PRO A 203 -17.63 6.37 -19.51
N GLU A 204 -17.72 5.07 -19.82
CA GLU A 204 -18.95 4.29 -19.66
C GLU A 204 -19.29 4.03 -18.18
N GLU A 205 -18.29 4.09 -17.30
CA GLU A 205 -18.48 3.96 -15.85
C GLU A 205 -18.86 5.30 -15.17
N ASN A 206 -18.99 6.39 -15.93
CA ASN A 206 -19.17 7.74 -15.39
C ASN A 206 -20.36 7.87 -14.44
N PHE A 207 -20.15 8.65 -13.38
CA PHE A 207 -21.13 9.01 -12.38
C PHE A 207 -20.81 10.42 -11.88
N SER A 208 -21.75 11.03 -11.17
CA SER A 208 -21.54 12.34 -10.54
C SER A 208 -21.68 12.24 -9.04
N ILE A 209 -21.01 13.14 -8.32
CA ILE A 209 -21.19 13.33 -6.89
C ILE A 209 -22.00 14.60 -6.68
N ARG A 210 -23.14 14.46 -6.01
CA ARG A 210 -23.91 15.58 -5.48
C ARG A 210 -23.55 15.82 -4.03
N ILE A 211 -23.24 17.06 -3.70
CA ILE A 211 -22.97 17.52 -2.33
C ILE A 211 -24.31 17.97 -1.76
N ASN A 212 -24.96 17.13 -0.96
CA ASN A 212 -26.27 17.47 -0.39
C ASN A 212 -26.13 18.48 0.75
N ARG A 213 -25.10 18.30 1.58
CA ARG A 213 -24.83 19.14 2.75
C ARG A 213 -23.37 19.00 3.19
N ALA A 214 -22.78 20.06 3.71
CA ALA A 214 -21.46 20.06 4.35
C ALA A 214 -21.54 20.83 5.67
N TRP A 215 -20.94 20.31 6.74
CA TRP A 215 -20.92 21.00 8.03
C TRP A 215 -19.73 20.58 8.88
N GLU A 216 -19.42 21.39 9.89
CA GLU A 216 -18.45 21.06 10.93
C GLU A 216 -19.15 20.74 12.24
N GLU A 217 -18.55 19.85 13.03
CA GLU A 217 -18.93 19.63 14.42
C GLU A 217 -17.91 20.33 15.33
N GLY A 218 -18.38 21.24 16.19
CA GLY A 218 -17.55 21.88 17.20
C GLY A 218 -17.18 20.93 18.34
N SER A 219 -16.01 21.13 18.94
CA SER A 219 -15.58 20.41 20.13
C SER A 219 -16.41 20.84 21.34
N THR A 220 -16.97 19.86 22.05
CA THR A 220 -17.68 20.08 23.32
C THR A 220 -16.73 20.39 24.48
N SER A 221 -15.46 19.96 24.38
CA SER A 221 -14.45 20.15 25.43
C SER A 221 -13.68 21.46 25.29
N THR A 222 -13.54 21.97 24.06
CA THR A 222 -12.75 23.18 23.77
C THR A 222 -13.54 24.11 22.84
N PRO A 223 -14.26 25.11 23.38
CA PRO A 223 -15.03 26.04 22.56
C PRO A 223 -14.17 26.71 21.49
N GLY A 224 -14.63 26.69 20.23
CA GLY A 224 -13.92 27.26 19.09
C GLY A 224 -12.98 26.30 18.35
N MET A 225 -12.77 25.07 18.83
CA MET A 225 -12.09 24.03 18.06
C MET A 225 -13.07 23.18 17.27
N VAL A 226 -12.70 22.81 16.05
CA VAL A 226 -13.45 21.83 15.25
C VAL A 226 -13.07 20.42 15.71
N LYS A 227 -14.08 19.58 15.94
CA LYS A 227 -13.93 18.15 16.25
C LYS A 227 -13.85 17.32 14.98
N ASP A 228 -14.74 17.56 14.02
CA ASP A 228 -14.76 16.83 12.75
C ASP A 228 -15.47 17.62 11.64
N TRP A 229 -15.26 17.21 10.40
CA TRP A 229 -15.92 17.73 9.21
C TRP A 229 -16.74 16.65 8.54
N TYR A 230 -17.94 17.02 8.11
CA TYR A 230 -18.92 16.10 7.55
C TYR A 230 -19.36 16.55 6.16
N SER A 231 -19.55 15.59 5.27
CA SER A 231 -20.25 15.79 4.00
C SER A 231 -21.29 14.71 3.76
N ASP A 232 -22.50 15.11 3.39
CA ASP A 232 -23.55 14.21 2.92
C ASP A 232 -23.50 14.18 1.39
N LEU A 233 -23.09 13.05 0.84
CA LEU A 233 -22.82 12.88 -0.58
C LEU A 233 -23.76 11.87 -1.21
N SER A 234 -24.27 12.20 -2.39
CA SER A 234 -25.03 11.29 -3.23
C SER A 234 -24.28 10.96 -4.50
N VAL A 235 -24.27 9.68 -4.87
CA VAL A 235 -23.84 9.21 -6.18
C VAL A 235 -25.03 9.30 -7.12
N ILE A 236 -24.83 10.01 -8.23
CA ILE A 236 -25.82 10.20 -9.29
C ILE A 236 -25.37 9.45 -10.54
N GLU A 237 -26.21 8.53 -11.02
CA GLU A 237 -26.02 7.81 -12.28
C GLU A 237 -27.27 7.97 -13.14
N ASN A 238 -27.11 8.32 -14.42
CA ASN A 238 -28.23 8.57 -15.35
C ASN A 238 -29.30 9.53 -14.78
N GLY A 239 -28.85 10.57 -14.04
CA GLY A 239 -29.71 11.57 -13.41
C GLY A 239 -30.45 11.11 -12.14
N LYS A 240 -30.23 9.88 -11.67
CA LYS A 240 -30.88 9.33 -10.46
C LYS A 240 -29.86 9.14 -9.33
N GLU A 241 -30.29 9.42 -8.11
CA GLU A 241 -29.52 9.07 -6.92
C GLU A 241 -29.55 7.55 -6.74
N VAL A 242 -28.37 6.91 -6.82
CA VAL A 242 -28.21 5.45 -6.68
C VAL A 242 -27.62 5.05 -5.34
N PHE A 243 -26.91 5.97 -4.68
CA PHE A 243 -26.29 5.74 -3.40
C PHE A 243 -26.13 7.06 -2.66
N ARG A 244 -26.26 7.06 -1.34
CA ARG A 244 -26.03 8.23 -0.49
C ARG A 244 -25.30 7.81 0.77
N LYS A 245 -24.28 8.58 1.15
CA LYS A 245 -23.53 8.36 2.38
C LYS A 245 -23.07 9.69 2.96
N ARG A 246 -23.24 9.83 4.28
CA ARG A 246 -22.51 10.82 5.07
C ARG A 246 -21.10 10.31 5.33
N ILE A 247 -20.11 11.12 4.98
CA ILE A 247 -18.68 10.87 5.23
C ILE A 247 -18.16 11.81 6.32
N GLU A 248 -17.08 11.40 6.97
CA GLU A 248 -16.29 12.18 7.94
C GLU A 248 -14.79 11.91 7.73
N VAL A 249 -13.91 12.56 8.48
CA VAL A 249 -12.47 12.34 8.36
C VAL A 249 -12.15 10.85 8.61
N ASN A 250 -11.41 10.22 7.71
CA ASN A 250 -11.09 8.78 7.68
C ASN A 250 -12.25 7.81 7.36
N ASP A 251 -13.51 8.26 7.20
CA ASP A 251 -14.61 7.41 6.72
C ASP A 251 -15.11 7.83 5.32
N PRO A 252 -14.43 7.42 4.24
CA PRO A 252 -14.76 7.86 2.89
C PRO A 252 -16.02 7.21 2.31
N LEU A 253 -16.61 7.86 1.32
CA LEU A 253 -17.55 7.23 0.38
C LEU A 253 -16.74 6.40 -0.60
N LYS A 254 -17.18 5.16 -0.86
CA LYS A 254 -16.52 4.24 -1.79
C LYS A 254 -17.52 3.84 -2.87
N TRP A 255 -17.20 4.11 -4.13
CA TRP A 255 -18.04 3.76 -5.26
C TRP A 255 -17.20 3.39 -6.48
N LYS A 256 -17.49 2.26 -7.14
CA LYS A 256 -16.76 1.77 -8.34
C LYS A 256 -15.21 1.85 -8.22
N GLY A 257 -14.68 1.49 -7.05
CA GLY A 257 -13.23 1.53 -6.79
C GLY A 257 -12.64 2.93 -6.53
N VAL A 258 -13.44 4.00 -6.61
CA VAL A 258 -13.08 5.37 -6.26
C VAL A 258 -13.48 5.65 -4.81
N LYS A 259 -12.63 6.38 -4.08
CA LYS A 259 -12.86 6.81 -2.71
C LYS A 259 -12.88 8.32 -2.62
N PHE A 260 -13.83 8.87 -1.88
CA PHE A 260 -13.99 10.30 -1.62
C PHE A 260 -13.74 10.54 -0.14
N TYR A 261 -12.58 11.10 0.17
CA TYR A 261 -12.16 11.42 1.53
C TYR A 261 -12.47 12.87 1.85
N GLN A 262 -13.03 13.13 3.03
CA GLN A 262 -13.12 14.48 3.55
C GLN A 262 -11.71 15.05 3.74
N SER A 263 -11.41 16.18 3.11
CA SER A 263 -10.08 16.81 3.14
C SER A 263 -10.11 18.22 3.73
N SER A 264 -11.11 19.03 3.36
CA SER A 264 -11.26 20.40 3.87
C SER A 264 -12.71 20.82 3.94
N PHE A 265 -12.99 21.88 4.70
CA PHE A 265 -14.32 22.46 4.84
C PHE A 265 -14.21 23.98 4.94
N GLN A 266 -15.18 24.68 4.36
CA GLN A 266 -15.30 26.13 4.49
C GLN A 266 -16.77 26.50 4.72
N ALA A 267 -17.05 27.12 5.86
CA ALA A 267 -18.38 27.59 6.20
C ALA A 267 -18.67 28.98 5.63
N GLY A 268 -19.95 29.23 5.34
CA GLY A 268 -20.47 30.59 5.20
C GLY A 268 -19.99 31.36 3.97
N LEU A 269 -19.66 30.68 2.88
CA LEU A 269 -19.30 31.34 1.63
C LEU A 269 -20.49 32.14 1.08
N PRO A 270 -20.30 33.41 0.69
CA PRO A 270 -21.34 34.18 0.02
C PRO A 270 -21.55 33.60 -1.38
N ALA A 271 -22.76 33.12 -1.65
CA ALA A 271 -23.13 32.60 -2.97
C ALA A 271 -24.39 33.29 -3.48
N LEU A 272 -24.44 33.45 -4.80
CA LEU A 272 -25.56 34.07 -5.49
C LEU A 272 -26.63 33.04 -5.78
N ASN A 273 -27.85 33.29 -5.31
CA ASN A 273 -29.01 32.43 -5.53
C ASN A 273 -29.82 32.95 -6.72
N PHE A 274 -30.13 32.07 -7.66
CA PHE A 274 -30.92 32.37 -8.84
C PHE A 274 -32.12 31.43 -8.92
N THR A 275 -33.27 31.96 -9.33
CA THR A 275 -34.39 31.14 -9.83
C THR A 275 -34.35 31.14 -11.35
N ILE A 276 -34.24 29.97 -11.95
CA ILE A 276 -34.33 29.77 -13.40
C ILE A 276 -35.70 29.19 -13.70
N GLU A 277 -36.47 29.88 -14.54
CA GLU A 277 -37.76 29.45 -15.06
C GLU A 277 -37.61 29.16 -16.56
N ASP A 278 -37.97 27.94 -16.98
CA ASP A 278 -37.94 27.52 -18.39
C ASP A 278 -39.19 27.98 -19.17
N GLU A 279 -39.23 27.75 -20.49
CA GLU A 279 -40.39 28.11 -21.33
C GLU A 279 -41.70 27.40 -20.93
N LYS A 280 -41.59 26.27 -20.20
CA LYS A 280 -42.74 25.49 -19.70
C LYS A 280 -43.20 25.97 -18.32
N GLY A 281 -42.56 26.99 -17.75
CA GLY A 281 -42.83 27.53 -16.41
C GLY A 281 -42.28 26.68 -15.27
N GLN A 282 -41.42 25.69 -15.55
CA GLN A 282 -40.74 24.92 -14.50
C GLN A 282 -39.64 25.77 -13.88
N LYS A 283 -39.67 25.86 -12.55
CA LYS A 283 -38.72 26.65 -11.77
C LYS A 283 -37.71 25.75 -11.08
N ARG A 284 -36.44 26.12 -11.15
CA ARG A 284 -35.36 25.53 -10.34
C ARG A 284 -34.56 26.63 -9.66
N GLU A 285 -34.24 26.43 -8.40
CA GLU A 285 -33.25 27.27 -7.71
C GLU A 285 -31.85 26.72 -7.95
N VAL A 286 -30.92 27.61 -8.25
CA VAL A 286 -29.52 27.26 -8.42
C VAL A 286 -28.65 28.29 -7.71
N THR A 287 -27.53 27.83 -7.19
CA THR A 287 -26.59 28.65 -6.45
C THR A 287 -25.23 28.52 -7.10
N GLY A 288 -24.56 29.65 -7.28
CA GLY A 288 -23.21 29.71 -7.83
C GLY A 288 -22.35 30.72 -7.09
N LEU A 289 -21.07 30.41 -7.00
CA LEU A 289 -20.06 31.34 -6.50
C LEU A 289 -19.65 32.34 -7.58
N GLU A 290 -19.00 33.43 -7.15
CA GLU A 290 -18.35 34.36 -8.06
C GLU A 290 -17.27 33.63 -8.89
N GLY A 291 -17.26 33.86 -10.20
CA GLY A 291 -16.38 33.20 -11.16
C GLY A 291 -16.88 31.84 -11.67
N GLU A 292 -17.96 31.28 -11.11
CA GLU A 292 -18.53 30.02 -11.58
C GLU A 292 -19.43 30.19 -12.81
N VAL A 293 -19.48 29.12 -13.61
CA VAL A 293 -20.39 28.98 -14.73
C VAL A 293 -21.68 28.31 -14.27
N LEU A 294 -22.81 28.98 -14.50
CA LEU A 294 -24.16 28.52 -14.22
C LEU A 294 -24.85 28.05 -15.52
N PRO A 295 -24.98 26.74 -15.76
CA PRO A 295 -25.63 26.23 -16.97
C PRO A 295 -27.14 26.49 -16.94
N LEU A 296 -27.65 27.12 -18.00
CA LEU A 296 -29.07 27.24 -18.27
C LEU A 296 -29.54 26.05 -19.14
N ASP A 297 -28.75 25.72 -20.17
CA ASP A 297 -28.93 24.62 -21.11
C ASP A 297 -27.55 24.08 -21.57
N ASN A 298 -27.51 23.06 -22.43
CA ASN A 298 -26.28 22.44 -22.94
C ASN A 298 -25.31 23.45 -23.57
N ASN A 299 -25.84 24.45 -24.27
CA ASN A 299 -25.03 25.44 -24.99
C ASN A 299 -25.25 26.87 -24.48
N LEU A 300 -25.99 27.07 -23.40
CA LEU A 300 -26.33 28.39 -22.85
C LEU A 300 -26.00 28.42 -21.36
N TYR A 301 -25.14 29.34 -20.95
CA TYR A 301 -24.74 29.47 -19.55
C TYR A 301 -24.45 30.91 -19.17
N LEU A 302 -24.56 31.20 -17.87
CA LEU A 302 -24.11 32.44 -17.28
C LEU A 302 -22.73 32.24 -16.67
N ASN A 303 -21.83 33.21 -16.81
CA ASN A 303 -20.61 33.29 -16.01
C ASN A 303 -20.81 34.40 -14.98
N ILE A 304 -20.87 34.02 -13.71
CA ILE A 304 -21.16 34.92 -12.59
C ILE A 304 -19.93 35.79 -12.35
N GLN A 305 -20.05 37.10 -12.58
CA GLN A 305 -18.94 38.03 -12.39
C GLN A 305 -18.83 38.54 -10.95
N GLY A 306 -19.94 38.54 -10.21
CA GLY A 306 -19.94 38.87 -8.78
C GLY A 306 -21.12 39.72 -8.36
N TYR A 307 -21.16 40.02 -7.06
CA TYR A 307 -22.15 40.89 -6.43
C TYR A 307 -21.57 42.28 -6.18
N VAL A 308 -22.31 43.31 -6.58
CA VAL A 308 -21.95 44.71 -6.34
C VAL A 308 -23.00 45.34 -5.42
N PRO A 309 -22.66 45.70 -4.16
CA PRO A 309 -23.61 46.25 -3.19
C PRO A 309 -24.25 47.58 -3.63
N GLN A 310 -23.48 48.44 -4.30
CA GLN A 310 -23.91 49.75 -4.78
C GLN A 310 -23.60 49.88 -6.28
N PHE A 311 -24.38 49.21 -7.12
CA PHE A 311 -24.22 49.26 -8.57
C PHE A 311 -25.05 50.39 -9.19
N ASP A 312 -24.38 51.28 -9.92
CA ASP A 312 -25.00 52.27 -10.79
C ASP A 312 -24.48 52.08 -12.24
N PRO A 313 -25.35 51.80 -13.22
CA PRO A 313 -24.92 51.60 -14.61
C PRO A 313 -24.27 52.84 -15.23
N ASN A 314 -24.51 54.04 -14.71
CA ASN A 314 -23.86 55.27 -15.17
C ASN A 314 -22.45 55.45 -14.56
N GLN A 315 -22.16 54.74 -13.47
CA GLN A 315 -20.87 54.74 -12.77
C GLN A 315 -20.45 53.31 -12.42
N PRO A 316 -20.31 52.39 -13.40
CA PRO A 316 -20.16 50.96 -13.14
C PRO A 316 -18.84 50.59 -12.44
N GLN A 317 -17.86 51.51 -12.44
CA GLN A 317 -16.57 51.36 -11.78
C GLN A 317 -16.53 51.99 -10.38
N ASN A 318 -17.61 52.64 -9.93
CA ASN A 318 -17.68 53.29 -8.63
C ASN A 318 -18.36 52.34 -7.61
N PRO A 319 -17.60 51.67 -6.72
CA PRO A 319 -18.17 50.75 -5.74
C PRO A 319 -18.96 51.45 -4.63
N GLN A 320 -18.97 52.79 -4.60
CA GLN A 320 -19.69 53.64 -3.66
C GLN A 320 -20.64 54.62 -4.38
N ALA A 321 -21.27 54.17 -5.47
CA ALA A 321 -22.20 55.00 -6.22
C ALA A 321 -23.36 55.47 -5.31
N PRO A 322 -23.59 56.80 -5.14
CA PRO A 322 -24.56 57.32 -4.16
C PRO A 322 -26.00 56.82 -4.35
N ASN A 323 -26.39 56.53 -5.59
CA ASN A 323 -27.70 56.00 -5.96
C ASN A 323 -27.64 54.51 -6.36
N GLY A 324 -26.52 53.84 -6.08
CA GLY A 324 -26.30 52.46 -6.43
C GLY A 324 -27.25 51.53 -5.70
N LYS A 325 -27.67 50.46 -6.37
CA LYS A 325 -28.49 49.39 -5.77
C LYS A 325 -27.75 48.05 -5.85
N PRO A 326 -28.03 47.12 -4.93
CA PRO A 326 -27.49 45.76 -5.01
C PRO A 326 -27.78 45.10 -6.35
N ALA A 327 -26.73 44.72 -7.08
CA ALA A 327 -26.85 44.04 -8.36
C ALA A 327 -25.87 42.87 -8.48
N VAL A 328 -26.24 41.92 -9.33
CA VAL A 328 -25.37 40.86 -9.80
C VAL A 328 -24.89 41.21 -11.19
N LEU A 329 -23.59 41.06 -11.42
CA LEU A 329 -22.99 41.14 -12.74
C LEU A 329 -22.79 39.73 -13.30
N TYR A 330 -23.12 39.54 -14.58
CA TYR A 330 -22.92 38.25 -15.24
C TYR A 330 -22.67 38.43 -16.74
N GLN A 331 -21.94 37.47 -17.30
CA GLN A 331 -21.80 37.30 -18.75
C GLN A 331 -22.71 36.17 -19.22
N VAL A 332 -23.30 36.31 -20.40
CA VAL A 332 -24.09 35.26 -21.04
C VAL A 332 -23.28 34.69 -22.20
N PHE A 333 -23.15 33.37 -22.24
CA PHE A 333 -22.48 32.66 -23.32
C PHE A 333 -23.44 31.71 -24.00
N LYS A 334 -23.39 31.69 -25.33
CA LYS A 334 -24.10 30.73 -26.19
C LYS A 334 -23.11 30.10 -27.16
N ASN A 335 -23.08 28.77 -27.25
CA ASN A 335 -22.10 28.03 -28.06
C ASN A 335 -20.65 28.48 -27.81
N ASN A 336 -20.30 28.70 -26.53
CA ASN A 336 -18.97 29.16 -26.10
C ASN A 336 -18.56 30.56 -26.61
N GLN A 337 -19.49 31.33 -27.17
CA GLN A 337 -19.30 32.73 -27.53
C GLN A 337 -20.06 33.64 -26.56
N GLN A 338 -19.41 34.70 -26.08
CA GLN A 338 -20.07 35.68 -25.23
C GLN A 338 -21.08 36.46 -26.07
N ILE A 339 -22.36 36.40 -25.70
CA ILE A 339 -23.44 37.11 -26.40
C ILE A 339 -23.93 38.34 -25.62
N ALA A 340 -23.69 38.40 -24.30
CA ALA A 340 -24.02 39.57 -23.50
C ALA A 340 -23.11 39.71 -22.27
N TYR A 341 -22.93 40.95 -21.83
CA TYR A 341 -22.47 41.30 -20.48
C TYR A 341 -23.57 42.15 -19.87
N SER A 342 -24.13 41.72 -18.73
CA SER A 342 -25.33 42.35 -18.18
C SER A 342 -25.29 42.41 -16.66
N TYR A 343 -26.28 43.10 -16.11
CA TYR A 343 -26.48 43.22 -14.68
C TYR A 343 -27.95 43.04 -14.35
N GLN A 344 -28.21 42.62 -13.13
CA GLN A 344 -29.56 42.46 -12.61
C GLN A 344 -29.61 42.89 -11.16
N TYR A 345 -30.54 43.79 -10.84
CA TYR A 345 -30.78 44.14 -9.44
C TYR A 345 -31.39 42.96 -8.68
N ILE A 346 -31.07 42.84 -7.40
CA ILE A 346 -31.63 41.78 -6.56
C ILE A 346 -33.17 41.84 -6.55
N GLY A 347 -33.80 40.70 -6.73
CA GLY A 347 -35.26 40.51 -6.80
C GLY A 347 -35.87 40.77 -8.17
N GLN A 348 -35.13 41.31 -9.14
CA GLN A 348 -35.61 41.46 -10.51
C GLN A 348 -35.48 40.15 -11.28
N ALA A 349 -36.26 40.00 -12.36
CA ALA A 349 -36.13 38.93 -13.33
C ALA A 349 -35.60 39.49 -14.66
N ALA A 350 -34.71 38.76 -15.32
CA ALA A 350 -34.15 39.08 -16.62
C ALA A 350 -34.45 37.94 -17.58
N GLN A 351 -34.84 38.27 -18.81
CA GLN A 351 -35.00 37.29 -19.87
C GLN A 351 -33.62 37.01 -20.49
N VAL A 352 -33.18 35.76 -20.42
CA VAL A 352 -31.95 35.27 -21.04
C VAL A 352 -32.34 34.22 -22.06
N GLU A 353 -32.46 34.65 -23.32
CA GLU A 353 -33.00 33.83 -24.42
C GLU A 353 -34.38 33.26 -24.02
N ASN A 354 -34.48 31.93 -23.93
CA ASN A 354 -35.64 31.14 -23.59
C ASN A 354 -35.84 30.91 -22.07
N TYR A 355 -34.97 31.46 -21.24
CA TYR A 355 -35.03 31.31 -19.78
C TYR A 355 -35.30 32.64 -19.09
N LYS A 356 -36.13 32.62 -18.07
CA LYS A 356 -36.31 33.75 -17.16
C LYS A 356 -35.48 33.51 -15.91
N VAL A 357 -34.46 34.33 -15.72
CA VAL A 357 -33.51 34.22 -14.60
C VAL A 357 -33.81 35.31 -13.60
N THR A 358 -34.04 34.96 -12.33
CA THR A 358 -34.29 35.90 -11.23
C THR A 358 -33.14 35.84 -10.24
N ALA A 359 -32.47 36.97 -9.99
CA ALA A 359 -31.42 37.06 -8.99
C ALA A 359 -32.05 37.24 -7.59
N ASN A 360 -32.15 36.16 -6.81
CA ASN A 360 -32.85 36.18 -5.52
C ASN A 360 -32.06 36.89 -4.41
N GLY A 361 -30.74 37.00 -4.53
CA GLY A 361 -29.87 37.59 -3.52
C GLY A 361 -28.63 36.75 -3.21
N ILE A 362 -27.95 37.12 -2.13
CA ILE A 362 -26.85 36.35 -1.56
C ILE A 362 -27.39 35.45 -0.45
N LYS A 363 -26.98 34.18 -0.46
CA LYS A 363 -27.11 33.29 0.71
C LYS A 363 -25.74 32.76 1.10
N THR A 364 -25.61 32.33 2.35
CA THR A 364 -24.42 31.62 2.81
C THR A 364 -24.56 30.14 2.47
N VAL A 365 -23.52 29.59 1.85
CA VAL A 365 -23.41 28.15 1.59
C VAL A 365 -22.12 27.61 2.20
N ASN A 366 -22.14 26.34 2.56
CA ASN A 366 -20.93 25.65 2.94
C ASN A 366 -20.28 24.98 1.73
N MET A 367 -18.96 24.88 1.76
CA MET A 367 -18.17 24.17 0.77
C MET A 367 -17.43 23.02 1.43
N THR A 368 -17.32 21.91 0.72
CA THR A 368 -16.49 20.78 1.10
C THR A 368 -15.40 20.53 0.06
N GLY A 369 -14.22 20.18 0.54
CA GLY A 369 -13.11 19.71 -0.26
C GLY A 369 -12.88 18.22 -0.03
N LEU A 370 -12.87 17.46 -1.11
CA LEU A 370 -12.74 16.01 -1.13
C LEU A 370 -11.46 15.61 -1.85
N SER A 371 -10.64 14.75 -1.23
CA SER A 371 -9.61 14.00 -1.95
C SER A 371 -10.26 12.80 -2.62
N VAL A 372 -10.18 12.75 -3.94
CA VAL A 372 -10.78 11.70 -4.77
C VAL A 372 -9.68 10.79 -5.27
N ARG A 373 -9.70 9.53 -4.84
CA ARG A 373 -8.62 8.58 -5.12
C ARG A 373 -9.13 7.23 -5.61
N ARG A 374 -8.52 6.72 -6.68
CA ARG A 374 -8.62 5.31 -7.10
C ARG A 374 -7.23 4.71 -7.01
N ASP A 375 -7.07 3.67 -6.20
CA ASP A 375 -5.78 2.98 -6.03
C ASP A 375 -6.00 1.45 -6.04
N PRO A 376 -5.92 0.82 -7.22
CA PRO A 376 -6.08 -0.62 -7.34
C PRO A 376 -4.83 -1.41 -6.91
N GLY A 377 -3.72 -0.73 -6.58
CA GLY A 377 -2.50 -1.34 -6.06
C GLY A 377 -2.59 -1.74 -4.59
N VAL A 378 -3.46 -1.07 -3.81
CA VAL A 378 -3.60 -1.29 -2.36
C VAL A 378 -3.80 -2.76 -1.96
N PRO A 379 -4.67 -3.57 -2.61
CA PRO A 379 -4.82 -4.99 -2.26
C PRO A 379 -3.53 -5.80 -2.46
N ILE A 380 -2.75 -5.49 -3.51
CA ILE A 380 -1.47 -6.16 -3.81
C ILE A 380 -0.44 -5.81 -2.73
N VAL A 381 -0.39 -4.52 -2.34
CA VAL A 381 0.46 -4.06 -1.24
C VAL A 381 0.11 -4.78 0.06
N TRP A 382 -1.18 -4.90 0.40
CA TRP A 382 -1.62 -5.65 1.58
C TRP A 382 -1.25 -7.13 1.53
N ALA A 383 -1.43 -7.79 0.37
CA ALA A 383 -1.01 -9.17 0.19
C ALA A 383 0.50 -9.33 0.43
N GLY A 384 1.31 -8.42 -0.13
CA GLY A 384 2.75 -8.38 0.12
C GLY A 384 3.09 -8.15 1.60
N SER A 385 2.42 -7.20 2.27
CA SER A 385 2.62 -6.94 3.71
C SER A 385 2.28 -8.14 4.60
N ILE A 386 1.20 -8.88 4.28
CA ILE A 386 0.86 -10.12 5.00
C ILE A 386 1.94 -11.18 4.76
N LEU A 387 2.36 -11.38 3.51
CA LEU A 387 3.45 -12.30 3.18
C LEU A 387 4.75 -11.93 3.91
N MET A 388 5.04 -10.64 4.10
CA MET A 388 6.20 -10.17 4.85
C MET A 388 6.17 -10.67 6.29
N VAL A 389 5.03 -10.48 6.98
CA VAL A 389 4.85 -10.95 8.37
C VAL A 389 5.00 -12.47 8.43
N VAL A 390 4.37 -13.21 7.50
CA VAL A 390 4.49 -14.68 7.44
C VAL A 390 5.93 -15.12 7.20
N GLY A 391 6.65 -14.49 6.26
CA GLY A 391 8.04 -14.82 5.95
C GLY A 391 8.98 -14.59 7.13
N ILE A 392 8.79 -13.47 7.85
CA ILE A 392 9.53 -13.17 9.08
C ILE A 392 9.21 -14.23 10.14
N PHE A 393 7.92 -14.51 10.39
CA PHE A 393 7.50 -15.53 11.35
C PHE A 393 8.13 -16.89 11.07
N LEU A 394 8.05 -17.38 9.82
CA LEU A 394 8.66 -18.64 9.42
C LEU A 394 10.18 -18.65 9.62
N SER A 395 10.86 -17.53 9.36
CA SER A 395 12.32 -17.42 9.52
C SER A 395 12.80 -17.50 10.96
N PHE A 396 11.99 -17.04 11.92
CA PHE A 396 12.35 -17.00 13.34
C PHE A 396 11.79 -18.19 14.12
N MET A 397 10.55 -18.60 13.83
CA MET A 397 9.84 -19.62 14.60
C MET A 397 10.10 -21.03 14.09
N LEU A 398 10.31 -21.20 12.79
CA LEU A 398 10.67 -22.50 12.22
C LEU A 398 12.16 -22.49 11.90
N GLN A 399 12.92 -23.26 12.66
CA GLN A 399 14.36 -23.42 12.43
C GLN A 399 14.61 -24.84 11.97
N HIS A 400 15.33 -24.98 10.86
CA HIS A 400 15.66 -26.29 10.33
C HIS A 400 16.75 -26.92 11.20
N ARG A 401 16.34 -27.89 12.01
CA ARG A 401 17.20 -28.68 12.90
C ARG A 401 17.44 -30.05 12.26
N LYS A 402 18.67 -30.55 12.34
CA LYS A 402 19.05 -31.89 11.86
C LYS A 402 19.85 -32.61 12.93
N ILE A 403 19.55 -33.88 13.12
CA ILE A 403 20.26 -34.78 14.03
C ILE A 403 20.60 -36.04 13.26
N TRP A 404 21.83 -36.51 13.40
CA TRP A 404 22.29 -37.78 12.87
C TRP A 404 22.77 -38.67 13.99
N VAL A 405 22.49 -39.97 13.88
CA VAL A 405 22.91 -40.99 14.85
C VAL A 405 23.46 -42.18 14.08
N VAL A 406 24.68 -42.61 14.41
CA VAL A 406 25.30 -43.82 13.87
C VAL A 406 25.36 -44.86 14.96
N LEU A 407 24.66 -45.96 14.76
CA LEU A 407 24.60 -47.10 15.66
C LEU A 407 25.54 -48.20 15.16
N LYS A 408 26.49 -48.59 16.01
CA LYS A 408 27.43 -49.66 15.72
C LYS A 408 27.55 -50.64 16.87
N GLN A 409 27.67 -51.92 16.55
CA GLN A 409 27.92 -52.95 17.54
C GLN A 409 29.39 -52.98 17.93
N ALA A 410 29.66 -52.95 19.24
CA ALA A 410 30.99 -53.07 19.81
C ALA A 410 30.95 -54.11 20.95
N GLY A 411 31.25 -55.36 20.61
CA GLY A 411 31.09 -56.51 21.51
C GLY A 411 29.64 -56.71 21.92
N ASN A 412 29.36 -56.70 23.22
CA ASN A 412 28.02 -56.82 23.81
C ASN A 412 27.32 -55.47 24.03
N THR A 413 27.85 -54.38 23.50
CA THR A 413 27.27 -53.03 23.64
C THR A 413 27.05 -52.38 22.28
N ILE A 414 26.03 -51.53 22.19
CA ILE A 414 25.83 -50.66 21.03
C ILE A 414 26.38 -49.28 21.34
N ILE A 415 27.20 -48.76 20.44
CA ILE A 415 27.71 -47.38 20.49
C ILE A 415 26.84 -46.54 19.56
N ALA A 416 26.20 -45.52 20.11
CA ALA A 416 25.45 -44.51 19.38
C ALA A 416 26.28 -43.22 19.31
N GLU A 417 26.87 -42.95 18.15
CA GLU A 417 27.55 -41.67 17.87
C GLU A 417 26.53 -40.70 17.29
N TYR A 418 26.27 -39.58 17.96
CA TYR A 418 25.30 -38.61 17.50
C TYR A 418 25.96 -37.27 17.15
N GLY A 419 25.31 -36.53 16.25
CA GLY A 419 25.73 -35.20 15.88
C GLY A 419 24.55 -34.37 15.37
N ALA A 420 24.51 -33.10 15.75
CA ALA A 420 23.39 -32.22 15.46
C ALA A 420 23.83 -30.89 14.82
N GLN A 421 22.96 -30.34 13.97
CA GLN A 421 23.19 -29.09 13.26
C GLN A 421 21.92 -28.23 13.22
N VAL A 422 22.10 -26.93 13.41
CA VAL A 422 21.07 -25.91 13.19
C VAL A 422 21.74 -24.63 12.68
N ASP A 423 21.04 -23.90 11.80
CA ASP A 423 21.54 -22.64 11.25
C ASP A 423 21.44 -21.47 12.25
N LYS A 424 20.41 -21.49 13.11
CA LYS A 424 20.09 -20.44 14.10
C LYS A 424 19.61 -21.08 15.41
N ASN A 425 19.82 -20.41 16.54
CA ASN A 425 19.40 -20.87 17.88
C ASN A 425 20.00 -22.23 18.29
N LYS A 426 21.32 -22.23 18.50
CA LYS A 426 22.06 -23.40 18.99
C LYS A 426 21.54 -23.92 20.34
N LEU A 427 21.20 -23.00 21.26
CA LEU A 427 20.72 -23.34 22.60
C LEU A 427 19.43 -24.17 22.57
N GLY A 428 18.46 -23.80 21.72
CA GLY A 428 17.22 -24.58 21.60
C GLY A 428 17.41 -25.97 21.00
N LEU A 429 18.47 -26.19 20.20
CA LEU A 429 18.85 -27.53 19.74
C LEU A 429 19.59 -28.31 20.83
N GLU A 430 20.44 -27.66 21.63
CA GLU A 430 21.10 -28.27 22.79
C GLU A 430 20.08 -28.81 23.80
N GLN A 431 19.06 -28.01 24.14
CA GLN A 431 17.97 -28.44 25.04
C GLN A 431 17.19 -29.64 24.49
N ASP A 432 16.76 -29.58 23.21
CA ASP A 432 16.10 -30.72 22.55
C ASP A 432 16.98 -31.98 22.64
N LEU A 433 18.27 -31.83 22.36
CA LEU A 433 19.24 -32.93 22.34
C LEU A 433 19.45 -33.51 23.74
N ASP A 434 19.58 -32.68 24.77
CA ASP A 434 19.71 -33.14 26.16
C ASP A 434 18.48 -33.96 26.58
N GLU A 435 17.27 -33.48 26.28
CA GLU A 435 16.03 -34.21 26.57
C GLU A 435 15.92 -35.54 25.79
N ILE A 436 16.36 -35.56 24.53
CA ILE A 436 16.43 -36.80 23.73
C ILE A 436 17.43 -37.78 24.37
N LEU A 437 18.61 -37.30 24.75
CA LEU A 437 19.67 -38.12 25.35
C LEU A 437 19.22 -38.69 26.70
N THR A 438 18.54 -37.90 27.54
CA THR A 438 17.95 -38.39 28.80
C THR A 438 16.94 -39.50 28.53
N ALA A 439 15.99 -39.29 27.61
CA ALA A 439 14.98 -40.29 27.28
C ALA A 439 15.58 -41.57 26.71
N VAL A 440 16.66 -41.47 25.94
CA VAL A 440 17.38 -42.60 25.36
C VAL A 440 18.18 -43.37 26.41
N GLN A 441 18.81 -42.69 27.37
CA GLN A 441 19.55 -43.32 28.48
C GLN A 441 18.63 -43.99 29.51
N GLU A 442 17.42 -43.46 29.74
CA GLU A 442 16.44 -44.09 30.64
C GLU A 442 15.83 -45.37 30.06
N ARG A 443 15.83 -45.51 28.72
CA ARG A 443 15.12 -46.59 28.00
C ARG A 443 16.02 -47.68 27.41
N GLY A 444 17.34 -47.52 27.36
CA GLY A 444 18.26 -48.50 26.77
C GLY A 444 19.63 -48.53 27.41
#